data_AF-A0A5B9YGE1-F1
#
_entry.id   AF-A0A5B9YGE1-F1
#
_cell.length_a   1.000
_cell.length_b   1.000
_cell.length_c   1.000
_cell.angle_alpha   90.00
_cell.angle_beta   90.00
_cell.angle_gamma   90.00
#
_symmetry.space_group_name_H-M   'P 1'
#
loop_
_entity.id
_entity.type
_entity.pdbx_description
1 polymer ?
#
loop_
_entity_poly.entity_id
_entity_poly.type
_entity_poly.pdbx_seq_one_letter_code
_entity_poly.pdbx_strand_id
1 'polypeptide(L)'
;MFNLLKRKVNKKAQKQIETQINDLQLYLENNYKDLAIEARQEAIILIEGCYERGELDNKSYTKYKSILCEYSKKMENYNHQQFYSSSSH
;
A
#
# COMPACT_ATOMS: atom_id res chain seq x y z
N MET A 1 -5.17 23.48 29.33
CA MET A 1 -4.05 22.57 28.99
C MET A 1 -4.61 21.41 28.15
N PHE A 2 -4.70 21.54 26.82
CA PHE A 2 -5.18 20.43 25.98
C PHE A 2 -4.33 20.25 24.73
N ASN A 3 -3.73 19.06 24.70
CA ASN A 3 -3.17 18.30 23.59
C ASN A 3 -2.18 18.98 22.65
N LEU A 4 -0.93 18.85 23.09
CA LEU A 4 0.27 18.66 22.28
C LEU A 4 0.10 17.43 21.34
N LEU A 5 -0.77 17.52 20.33
CA LEU A 5 -0.79 16.61 19.18
C LEU A 5 0.43 16.91 18.31
N LYS A 6 1.62 16.68 18.87
CA LYS A 6 2.83 16.49 18.07
C LYS A 6 2.51 15.36 17.11
N ARG A 7 2.50 15.69 15.82
CA ARG A 7 2.70 14.82 14.65
C ARG A 7 3.31 13.47 15.03
N LYS A 8 2.49 12.56 15.55
CA LYS A 8 2.88 11.17 15.75
C LYS A 8 2.49 10.57 14.42
N VAL A 9 3.45 10.43 13.53
CA VAL A 9 3.38 9.46 12.44
C VAL A 9 2.67 8.24 13.03
N ASN A 10 1.48 7.94 12.52
CA ASN A 10 0.61 7.00 13.22
C ASN A 10 1.20 5.61 12.99
N LYS A 11 2.07 5.18 13.92
CA LYS A 11 2.76 3.88 13.86
C LYS A 11 1.77 2.73 13.71
N LYS A 12 0.52 2.92 14.19
CA LYS A 12 -0.57 1.96 13.98
C LYS A 12 -1.01 1.89 12.52
N ALA A 13 -1.15 3.04 11.84
CA ALA A 13 -1.46 3.09 10.42
C ALA A 13 -0.36 2.45 9.58
N GLN A 14 0.91 2.82 9.82
CA GLN A 14 2.06 2.20 9.14
C GLN A 14 2.12 0.69 9.34
N LYS A 15 1.93 0.21 10.57
CA LYS A 15 1.93 -1.22 10.87
C LYS A 15 0.80 -1.96 10.14
N GLN A 16 -0.39 -1.36 10.04
CA GLN A 16 -1.50 -1.94 9.27
C GLN A 16 -1.18 -2.04 7.78
N ILE A 17 -0.55 -1.00 7.20
CA ILE A 17 -0.07 -1.03 5.81
C ILE A 17 0.96 -2.14 5.62
N GLU A 18 1.93 -2.24 6.53
CA GLU A 18 2.98 -3.27 6.47
C GLU A 18 2.40 -4.68 6.59
N THR A 19 1.39 -4.89 7.44
CA THR A 19 0.66 -6.16 7.53
C THR A 19 0.01 -6.50 6.18
N GLN A 20 -0.76 -5.58 5.59
CA GLN A 20 -1.41 -5.81 4.30
C GLN A 20 -0.42 -6.11 3.17
N ILE A 21 0.74 -5.44 3.16
CA ILE A 21 1.82 -5.71 2.20
C ILE A 21 2.43 -7.10 2.43
N ASN A 22 2.60 -7.52 3.69
CA ASN A 22 3.13 -8.83 4.02
C ASN A 22 2.15 -9.95 3.65
N ASP A 23 0.85 -9.75 3.87
CA ASP A 23 -0.20 -10.67 3.44
C ASP A 23 -0.25 -10.76 1.90
N LEU A 24 -0.18 -9.63 1.20
CA LEU A 24 -0.05 -9.59 -0.27
C LEU A 24 1.14 -10.43 -0.75
N GLN A 25 2.30 -10.30 -0.10
CA GLN A 25 3.47 -11.09 -0.44
C GLN A 25 3.22 -12.58 -0.23
N LEU A 26 2.67 -12.96 0.93
CA LEU A 26 2.35 -14.35 1.24
C LEU A 26 1.37 -14.93 0.21
N TYR A 27 0.34 -14.17 -0.18
CA TYR A 27 -0.61 -14.60 -1.21
C TYR A 27 0.05 -14.83 -2.56
N LEU A 28 0.97 -13.96 -2.97
CA LEU A 28 1.75 -14.14 -4.20
C LEU A 28 2.69 -15.36 -4.13
N GLU A 29 3.35 -15.59 -2.99
CA GLU A 29 4.20 -16.75 -2.76
C GLU A 29 3.42 -18.07 -2.79
N ASN A 30 2.14 -18.05 -2.37
CA ASN A 30 1.24 -19.20 -2.38
C ASN A 30 0.37 -19.29 -3.65
N ASN A 31 0.57 -18.43 -4.66
CA ASN A 31 -0.23 -18.38 -5.89
C ASN A 31 -1.74 -18.08 -5.69
N TYR A 32 -2.12 -17.45 -4.57
CA TYR A 32 -3.50 -17.02 -4.33
C TYR A 32 -3.78 -15.70 -5.05
N LYS A 33 -4.07 -15.78 -6.35
CA LYS A 33 -4.22 -14.61 -7.22
C LYS A 33 -5.36 -13.68 -6.79
N ASP A 34 -6.55 -14.24 -6.52
CA ASP A 34 -7.71 -13.44 -6.10
C ASP A 34 -7.45 -12.71 -4.79
N LEU A 35 -6.97 -13.43 -3.76
CA LEU A 35 -6.62 -12.84 -2.46
C LEU A 35 -5.52 -11.78 -2.57
N ALA A 36 -4.54 -12.00 -3.44
CA ALA A 36 -3.47 -11.04 -3.69
C ALA A 36 -4.03 -9.77 -4.37
N ILE A 37 -5.01 -9.88 -5.27
CA ILE A 37 -5.65 -8.72 -5.91
C ILE A 37 -6.44 -7.91 -4.87
N GLU A 38 -7.22 -8.60 -4.02
CA GLU A 38 -7.99 -7.98 -2.95
C GLU A 38 -7.08 -7.26 -1.94
N ALA A 39 -6.06 -7.94 -1.41
CA ALA A 39 -5.11 -7.38 -0.45
C ALA A 39 -4.35 -6.18 -1.02
N ARG A 40 -4.01 -6.20 -2.31
CA ARG A 40 -3.40 -5.05 -2.99
C ARG A 40 -4.34 -3.85 -3.01
N GLN A 41 -5.60 -4.06 -3.38
CA GLN A 41 -6.58 -2.98 -3.46
C GLN A 41 -6.88 -2.38 -2.09
N GLU A 42 -7.03 -3.23 -1.06
CA GLU A 42 -7.15 -2.78 0.32
C GLU A 42 -5.94 -1.97 0.78
N ALA A 43 -4.72 -2.42 0.46
CA ALA A 43 -3.50 -1.70 0.79
C ALA A 43 -3.46 -0.30 0.15
N ILE A 44 -3.87 -0.17 -1.13
CA ILE A 44 -3.96 1.13 -1.83
C ILE A 44 -4.92 2.06 -1.09
N ILE A 45 -6.15 1.62 -0.84
CA ILE A 45 -7.19 2.41 -0.15
C ILE A 45 -6.69 2.85 1.23
N LEU A 46 -6.02 1.94 1.95
CA LEU A 46 -5.53 2.22 3.30
C LEU A 46 -4.37 3.24 3.28
N ILE A 47 -3.44 3.13 2.33
CA ILE A 47 -2.34 4.08 2.15
C ILE A 47 -2.86 5.47 1.77
N GLU A 48 -3.77 5.56 0.79
CA GLU A 48 -4.35 6.82 0.35
C GLU A 48 -5.14 7.49 1.49
N GLY A 49 -6.02 6.73 2.15
CA GLY A 49 -6.77 7.24 3.29
C GLY A 49 -5.88 7.69 4.45
N CYS A 50 -4.78 6.98 4.74
CA CYS A 50 -3.83 7.40 5.78
C CYS A 50 -3.05 8.67 5.38
N TYR A 51 -2.75 8.84 4.09
CA TYR A 51 -2.09 10.03 3.58
C TYR A 51 -3.02 11.25 3.61
N GLU A 52 -4.27 11.11 3.17
CA GLU A 52 -5.29 12.16 3.23
C GLU A 52 -5.58 12.60 4.67
N ARG A 53 -5.58 11.67 5.63
CA ARG A 53 -5.74 11.98 7.06
C ARG A 53 -4.49 12.59 7.71
N GLY A 54 -3.38 12.74 6.97
CA GLY A 54 -2.11 13.25 7.49
C GLY A 54 -1.42 12.31 8.49
N GLU A 55 -1.79 11.03 8.50
CA GLU A 55 -1.24 10.00 9.38
C GLU A 55 0.05 9.38 8.83
N LEU A 56 0.27 9.57 7.53
CA LEU A 56 1.40 9.04 6.77
C LEU A 56 2.29 10.18 6.26
N ASP A 57 3.60 10.04 6.44
CA ASP A 57 4.57 10.97 5.85
C ASP A 57 4.71 10.73 4.33
N ASN A 58 5.05 11.76 3.57
CA ASN A 58 5.24 11.66 2.12
C ASN A 58 6.31 10.61 1.75
N LYS A 59 7.38 10.48 2.56
CA LYS A 59 8.41 9.46 2.35
C LYS A 59 7.86 8.04 2.52
N SER A 60 7.02 7.84 3.53
CA SER A 60 6.37 6.54 3.76
C SER A 60 5.33 6.24 2.69
N TYR A 61 4.50 7.21 2.32
CA TYR A 61 3.53 7.09 1.22
C TYR A 61 4.20 6.64 -0.08
N THR A 62 5.26 7.35 -0.48
CA THR A 62 6.01 7.02 -1.71
C THR A 62 6.62 5.62 -1.64
N LYS A 63 7.19 5.23 -0.48
CA LYS A 63 7.75 3.88 -0.29
C LYS A 63 6.68 2.80 -0.49
N TYR A 64 5.53 2.90 0.18
CA TYR A 64 4.49 1.89 0.08
C TYR A 64 3.85 1.83 -1.31
N LYS A 65 3.66 2.98 -1.96
CA LYS A 65 3.17 3.05 -3.34
C LYS A 65 4.14 2.38 -4.33
N SER A 66 5.44 2.58 -4.14
CA SER A 66 6.47 1.92 -4.95
C SER A 66 6.46 0.40 -4.78
N ILE A 67 6.27 -0.08 -3.54
CA ILE A 67 6.16 -1.52 -3.25
C ILE A 67 4.94 -2.13 -3.96
N LEU A 68 3.77 -1.49 -3.84
CA LEU A 68 2.55 -1.97 -4.52
C LEU A 68 2.66 -1.92 -6.05
N CYS A 69 3.38 -0.94 -6.60
CA CYS A 69 3.70 -0.87 -8.03
C CYS A 69 4.57 -2.06 -8.47
N GLU A 70 5.57 -2.43 -7.68
CA GLU A 70 6.39 -3.61 -7.97
C GLU A 70 5.57 -4.91 -7.92
N TYR A 71 4.70 -5.05 -6.92
CA TYR A 71 3.78 -6.19 -6.88
C TYR A 71 2.80 -6.18 -8.05
N SER A 72 2.32 -5.02 -8.50
CA SER A 72 1.48 -4.91 -9.69
C SER A 72 2.19 -5.44 -10.93
N LYS A 73 3.48 -5.13 -11.11
CA LYS A 73 4.29 -5.70 -12.22
C LYS A 73 4.50 -7.21 -12.10
N LYS A 74 4.72 -7.71 -10.88
CA LYS A 74 4.78 -9.17 -10.63
C LYS A 74 3.43 -9.84 -10.92
N MET A 75 2.33 -9.14 -10.67
CA MET A 75 0.96 -9.53 -10.99
C MET A 75 0.59 -9.36 -12.47
N GLU A 76 1.23 -8.47 -13.23
CA GLU A 76 1.03 -8.36 -14.68
C GLU A 76 1.46 -9.63 -15.41
N ASN A 77 2.42 -10.38 -14.87
CA ASN A 77 2.73 -11.72 -15.38
C ASN A 77 1.63 -12.77 -15.09
N TYR A 78 0.66 -12.44 -14.22
CA TYR A 78 -0.49 -13.27 -13.88
C TYR A 78 -1.77 -12.91 -14.62
N ASN A 79 -1.89 -11.68 -15.13
CA ASN A 79 -3.05 -11.23 -15.89
C ASN A 79 -2.58 -10.36 -17.07
N HIS A 80 -2.84 -10.84 -18.28
CA HIS A 80 -2.57 -10.15 -19.53
C HIS A 80 -3.54 -8.96 -19.73
N GLN A 81 -3.60 -8.00 -18.80
CA GLN A 81 -4.37 -6.77 -19.01
C GLN A 81 -3.81 -5.59 -18.23
N GLN A 82 -3.32 -4.65 -19.03
CA GLN A 82 -2.86 -3.29 -18.78
C GLN A 82 -3.66 -2.55 -17.69
N PHE A 83 -2.94 -1.81 -16.83
CA PHE A 83 -3.27 -0.51 -16.17
C PHE A 83 -2.46 -0.46 -14.86
N TYR A 84 -1.52 0.47 -14.60
CA TYR A 84 -1.62 1.93 -14.68
C TYR A 84 -0.35 2.55 -15.29
N SER A 85 -0.49 3.10 -16.50
CA SER A 85 0.33 4.22 -16.95
C SER A 85 -0.35 5.50 -16.52
N SER A 86 0.22 6.24 -15.55
CA SER A 86 0.04 7.68 -15.34
C SER A 86 1.04 8.13 -14.25
N SER A 87 2.23 8.60 -14.66
CA SER A 87 2.71 10.02 -14.58
C SER A 87 3.13 10.44 -13.16
N SER A 88 4.26 11.10 -12.85
CA SER A 88 5.21 11.99 -13.53
C SER A 88 6.58 11.85 -12.82
N HIS A 89 7.77 12.12 -13.41
CA HIS A 89 8.29 13.33 -14.04
C HIS A 89 9.47 12.92 -14.94
#